data_AF-A0A3N4UW86-F1
#
_entry.id   AF-A0A3N4UW86-F1
#
_cell.length_a   1.000
_cell.length_b   1.000
_cell.length_c   1.000
_cell.angle_alpha   90.00
_cell.angle_beta   90.00
_cell.angle_gamma   90.00
#
_symmetry.space_group_name_H-M   'P 1'
#
loop_
_entity.id
_entity.type
_entity.pdbx_description
1 polymer ?
#
loop_
_entity_poly.entity_id
_entity_poly.type
_entity_poly.pdbx_seq_one_letter_code
_entity_poly.pdbx_strand_id
1 'polypeptide(L)'
;MTSPVRDDLPFLKRRIRPAVTPPTPPAPPAARPASPAMSHPVVRSAPSRTAPATRVAPPAAPPRPPLRTPSRSTRSRLFPAPAVSGRAELDAESPVARLDLLRSSIGTLLVEGATEVVWESTDLVSGTAAVSGETTGTVVMTAGNRPLVGFHGDLAAVTLRHVRELRRALFVGGSGRSMGIRLVDGSVVTASSDGAGPTVVLLLVIDGVIELRVASASRGDSSSAVHAEFGFEVAERFDFLSRDT
;
A
#
# COMPACT_ATOMS: atom_id res chain seq x y z
N MET A 1 -14.90 -24.80 -18.04
CA MET A 1 -14.93 -23.69 -19.01
C MET A 1 -13.85 -22.70 -18.61
N THR A 2 -12.75 -22.68 -19.34
CA THR A 2 -11.58 -21.82 -19.09
C THR A 2 -11.86 -20.40 -19.57
N SER A 3 -11.99 -19.47 -18.63
CA SER A 3 -12.12 -18.04 -18.94
C SER A 3 -10.80 -17.52 -19.54
N PRO A 4 -10.82 -16.74 -20.64
CA PRO A 4 -9.60 -16.21 -21.23
C PRO A 4 -8.96 -15.14 -20.33
N VAL A 5 -7.63 -15.20 -20.22
CA VAL A 5 -6.80 -14.15 -19.62
C VAL A 5 -7.02 -12.85 -20.40
N ARG A 6 -7.51 -11.81 -19.74
CA ARG A 6 -7.64 -10.46 -20.33
C ARG A 6 -6.28 -9.77 -20.32
N ASP A 7 -5.64 -9.68 -21.47
CA ASP A 7 -4.37 -8.97 -21.71
C ASP A 7 -4.57 -7.46 -21.96
N ASP A 8 -5.79 -6.96 -21.78
CA ASP A 8 -6.19 -5.62 -22.25
C ASP A 8 -5.92 -4.50 -21.23
N LEU A 9 -5.09 -4.76 -20.22
CA LEU A 9 -4.74 -3.79 -19.19
C LEU A 9 -3.71 -2.79 -19.75
N PRO A 10 -4.03 -1.49 -19.85
CA PRO A 10 -3.16 -0.49 -20.48
C PRO A 10 -1.83 -0.27 -19.73
N PHE A 11 -1.69 -0.78 -18.50
CA PHE A 11 -0.47 -0.71 -17.70
C PHE A 11 0.45 -1.93 -17.87
N LEU A 12 0.04 -3.02 -18.54
CA LEU A 12 0.92 -4.14 -18.90
C LEU A 12 1.76 -3.87 -20.15
N LYS A 13 1.56 -2.73 -20.83
CA LYS A 13 2.42 -2.31 -21.94
C LYS A 13 3.77 -1.88 -21.40
N ARG A 14 4.69 -2.84 -21.38
CA ARG A 14 6.14 -2.65 -21.28
C ARG A 14 6.52 -1.41 -22.08
N ARG A 15 7.02 -0.38 -21.39
CA ARG A 15 7.53 0.85 -21.99
C ARG A 15 8.83 0.53 -22.74
N ILE A 16 8.72 -0.12 -23.89
CA ILE A 16 9.80 -0.15 -24.87
C ILE A 16 9.83 1.24 -25.46
N ARG A 17 10.79 2.04 -24.99
CA ARG A 17 11.11 3.34 -25.58
C ARG A 17 11.57 3.06 -27.02
N PRO A 18 10.91 3.58 -28.07
CA PRO A 18 11.47 3.52 -29.40
C PRO A 18 12.82 4.23 -29.39
N ALA A 19 13.85 3.59 -29.93
CA ALA A 19 15.14 4.23 -30.14
C ALA A 19 14.93 5.42 -31.08
N VAL A 20 15.13 6.63 -30.56
CA VAL A 20 15.14 7.85 -31.38
C VAL A 20 16.42 7.84 -32.19
N THR A 21 16.27 7.82 -33.51
CA THR A 21 17.34 8.00 -34.48
C THR A 21 17.98 9.39 -34.29
N PRO A 22 19.31 9.52 -34.14
CA PRO A 22 19.94 10.83 -34.00
C PRO A 22 19.87 11.60 -35.34
N PRO A 23 19.58 12.91 -35.32
CA PRO A 23 19.63 13.72 -36.54
C PRO A 23 21.07 13.99 -36.99
N THR A 24 21.25 13.90 -38.30
CA THR A 24 22.47 14.22 -39.08
C THR A 24 22.94 15.66 -38.85
N PRO A 25 24.25 15.92 -38.69
CA PRO A 25 24.80 17.27 -38.50
C PRO A 25 24.89 18.06 -39.81
N PRO A 26 24.58 19.38 -39.83
CA PRO A 26 24.94 20.26 -40.94
C PRO A 26 26.38 20.81 -40.80
N ALA A 27 27.04 20.96 -41.96
CA ALA A 27 28.40 21.51 -42.16
C ALA A 27 28.44 23.07 -42.07
N PRO A 28 29.63 23.70 -41.93
CA PRO A 28 29.81 25.04 -41.38
C PRO A 28 29.91 26.16 -42.44
N PRO A 29 29.77 27.44 -42.02
CA PRO A 29 30.50 28.54 -42.66
C PRO A 29 31.38 29.37 -41.69
N ALA A 30 32.28 30.14 -42.31
CA ALA A 30 33.57 30.66 -41.83
C ALA A 30 33.55 31.89 -40.87
N ALA A 31 34.60 31.94 -40.02
CA ALA A 31 35.48 33.06 -39.55
C ALA A 31 35.01 34.53 -39.67
N ARG A 32 35.33 35.53 -38.82
CA ARG A 32 36.23 35.88 -37.66
C ARG A 32 35.82 37.36 -37.26
N PRO A 33 36.48 38.18 -36.38
CA PRO A 33 37.63 38.02 -35.46
C PRO A 33 37.41 38.51 -33.98
N ALA A 34 38.10 37.92 -32.98
CA ALA A 34 39.23 38.43 -32.13
C ALA A 34 38.88 39.48 -31.03
N SER A 35 38.85 39.14 -29.72
CA SER A 35 39.94 39.10 -28.69
C SER A 35 39.97 40.39 -27.82
N PRO A 36 40.62 40.47 -26.62
CA PRO A 36 41.32 39.48 -25.74
C PRO A 36 40.74 39.45 -24.29
N ALA A 37 40.81 38.36 -23.50
CA ALA A 37 41.93 37.74 -22.77
C ALA A 37 42.67 38.66 -21.76
N MET A 38 42.49 38.35 -20.46
CA MET A 38 43.42 38.71 -19.38
C MET A 38 43.66 37.46 -18.52
N SER A 39 44.92 37.28 -18.18
CA SER A 39 45.55 36.02 -17.82
C SER A 39 46.28 36.12 -16.48
N HIS A 40 46.56 34.94 -15.90
CA HIS A 40 47.66 34.61 -14.97
C HIS A 40 47.49 34.93 -13.46
N PRO A 41 48.28 34.28 -12.55
CA PRO A 41 49.07 33.04 -12.65
C PRO A 41 48.93 32.06 -11.46
N VAL A 42 49.43 30.83 -11.70
CA VAL A 42 49.88 29.84 -10.70
C VAL A 42 51.26 30.22 -10.18
N VAL A 43 51.52 30.08 -8.87
CA VAL A 43 52.88 29.94 -8.30
C VAL A 43 52.91 28.91 -7.16
N ARG A 44 53.81 27.91 -7.30
CA ARG A 44 54.28 26.95 -6.28
C ARG A 44 55.17 27.67 -5.25
N SER A 45 55.18 27.20 -3.99
CA SER A 45 56.37 26.68 -3.27
C SER A 45 56.14 26.59 -1.76
N ALA A 46 56.54 25.46 -1.18
CA ALA A 46 56.78 25.28 0.25
C ALA A 46 58.03 26.07 0.71
N PRO A 47 58.19 26.32 2.02
CA PRO A 47 59.14 25.47 2.74
C PRO A 47 58.74 25.09 4.16
N SER A 48 59.38 24.02 4.60
CA SER A 48 59.40 23.40 5.92
C SER A 48 59.77 24.35 7.05
N ARG A 49 59.08 24.23 8.19
CA ARG A 49 59.56 24.77 9.47
C ARG A 49 59.31 23.77 10.59
N THR A 50 60.42 23.21 11.08
CA THR A 50 60.56 22.38 12.27
C THR A 50 60.43 23.22 13.54
N ALA A 51 59.59 22.80 14.49
CA ALA A 51 59.77 23.06 15.92
C ALA A 51 58.96 22.05 16.76
N PRO A 52 59.47 21.60 17.92
CA PRO A 52 58.90 20.51 18.68
C PRO A 52 57.84 21.01 19.67
N ALA A 53 56.74 20.27 19.80
CA ALA A 53 55.84 20.41 20.94
C ALA A 53 55.54 19.02 21.48
N THR A 54 56.14 18.74 22.63
CA THR A 54 55.94 17.57 23.48
C THR A 54 54.45 17.37 23.73
N ARG A 55 53.83 16.40 23.05
CA ARG A 55 52.44 16.03 23.30
C ARG A 55 52.43 14.99 24.41
N VAL A 56 52.10 15.45 25.62
CA VAL A 56 51.75 14.58 26.75
C VAL A 56 50.58 13.70 26.32
N ALA A 57 50.77 12.39 26.37
CA ALA A 57 49.72 11.41 26.10
C ALA A 57 48.66 11.48 27.22
N PRO A 58 47.35 11.53 26.90
CA PRO A 58 46.32 11.38 27.91
C PRO A 58 46.28 9.92 28.40
N PRO A 59 45.97 9.69 29.69
CA PRO A 59 45.89 8.35 30.25
C PRO A 59 44.77 7.52 29.61
N ALA A 60 45.03 6.23 29.47
CA ALA A 60 44.12 5.25 28.88
C ALA A 60 42.76 5.24 29.62
N ALA A 61 41.69 5.48 28.86
CA ALA A 61 40.32 5.32 29.35
C ALA A 61 40.02 3.82 29.59
N PRO A 62 39.27 3.47 30.65
CA PRO A 62 38.87 2.09 30.90
C PRO A 62 37.97 1.56 29.76
N PRO A 63 37.98 0.24 29.50
CA PRO A 63 37.18 -0.36 28.45
C PRO A 63 35.69 -0.10 28.69
N ARG A 64 35.03 0.52 27.71
CA ARG A 64 33.57 0.70 27.75
C ARG A 64 32.90 -0.69 27.74
N PRO A 65 31.94 -0.95 28.63
CA PRO A 65 31.15 -2.18 28.55
C PRO A 65 30.45 -2.25 27.19
N PRO A 66 30.31 -3.45 26.59
CA PRO A 66 29.62 -3.58 25.31
C PRO A 66 28.20 -3.05 25.48
N LEU A 67 27.77 -2.17 24.56
CA LEU A 67 26.35 -1.83 24.43
C LEU A 67 25.61 -3.14 24.21
N ARG A 68 24.85 -3.57 25.23
CA ARG A 68 23.82 -4.58 25.05
C ARG A 68 22.85 -4.03 24.01
N THR A 69 22.98 -4.47 22.76
CA THR A 69 21.90 -4.34 21.79
C THR A 69 20.67 -4.96 22.43
N PRO A 70 19.59 -4.21 22.67
CA PRO A 70 18.36 -4.83 23.15
C PRO A 70 17.93 -5.82 22.07
N SER A 71 17.92 -7.10 22.41
CA SER A 71 17.26 -8.11 21.59
C SER A 71 15.80 -7.70 21.52
N ARG A 72 15.40 -7.04 20.42
CA ARG A 72 13.98 -6.86 20.09
C ARG A 72 13.43 -8.23 19.76
N SER A 73 13.10 -8.98 20.80
CA SER A 73 12.16 -10.08 20.70
C SER A 73 10.78 -9.43 20.59
N THR A 74 10.46 -8.90 19.41
CA THR A 74 9.09 -8.62 19.03
C THR A 74 8.45 -9.97 18.73
N ARG A 75 8.21 -10.78 19.76
CA ARG A 75 7.18 -11.81 19.65
C ARG A 75 5.90 -11.04 19.36
N SER A 76 5.51 -11.09 18.10
CA SER A 76 4.23 -10.65 17.59
C SER A 76 3.16 -11.00 18.64
N ARG A 77 2.51 -9.99 19.23
CA ARG A 77 1.38 -10.20 20.15
C ARG A 77 0.15 -10.77 19.45
N LEU A 78 0.25 -10.96 18.13
CA LEU A 78 -0.79 -11.53 17.30
C LEU A 78 -0.90 -13.03 17.57
N PHE A 79 -2.14 -13.52 17.62
CA PHE A 79 -2.40 -14.95 17.57
C PHE A 79 -1.78 -15.55 16.29
N PRO A 80 -1.33 -16.81 16.31
CA PRO A 80 -0.82 -17.47 15.12
C PRO A 80 -1.87 -17.44 13.99
N ALA A 81 -1.44 -17.07 12.78
CA ALA A 81 -2.25 -17.13 11.58
C ALA A 81 -1.35 -17.62 10.42
N PRO A 82 -1.85 -18.48 9.52
CA PRO A 82 -1.11 -18.92 8.34
C PRO A 82 -0.64 -17.73 7.50
N ALA A 83 0.62 -17.77 7.03
CA ALA A 83 1.16 -16.72 6.18
C ALA A 83 0.77 -16.96 4.70
N VAL A 84 0.52 -15.88 3.95
CA VAL A 84 0.28 -15.97 2.50
C VAL A 84 1.62 -16.03 1.76
N SER A 85 1.92 -17.17 1.12
CA SER A 85 3.09 -17.39 0.28
C SER A 85 2.70 -17.78 -1.16
N GLY A 86 2.34 -16.78 -1.97
CA GLY A 86 2.01 -16.97 -3.38
C GLY A 86 0.54 -17.31 -3.64
N ARG A 87 0.06 -18.47 -3.21
CA ARG A 87 -1.37 -18.83 -3.29
C ARG A 87 -1.89 -19.28 -1.93
N ALA A 88 -3.04 -18.75 -1.54
CA ALA A 88 -3.77 -19.19 -0.35
C ALA A 88 -5.26 -19.33 -0.66
N GLU A 89 -5.92 -20.20 0.09
CA GLU A 89 -7.36 -20.40 0.06
C GLU A 89 -7.90 -20.11 1.45
N LEU A 90 -8.98 -19.33 1.50
CA LEU A 90 -9.74 -19.04 2.69
C LEU A 90 -11.12 -19.66 2.53
N ASP A 91 -11.46 -20.56 3.45
CA ASP A 91 -12.73 -21.29 3.50
C ASP A 91 -13.15 -21.55 4.95
N ALA A 92 -14.13 -22.42 5.18
CA ALA A 92 -14.58 -22.75 6.53
C ALA A 92 -13.52 -23.45 7.39
N GLU A 93 -12.60 -24.21 6.78
CA GLU A 93 -11.55 -24.97 7.47
C GLU A 93 -10.31 -24.11 7.73
N SER A 94 -9.98 -23.22 6.79
CA SER A 94 -8.87 -22.28 6.86
C SER A 94 -9.36 -20.83 6.72
N PRO A 95 -10.12 -20.30 7.71
CA PRO A 95 -10.83 -19.04 7.52
C PRO A 95 -9.95 -17.80 7.63
N VAL A 96 -8.67 -17.96 8.00
CA VAL A 96 -7.76 -16.85 8.30
C VAL A 96 -6.42 -17.01 7.60
N ALA A 97 -5.93 -15.93 7.01
CA ALA A 97 -4.53 -15.81 6.60
C ALA A 97 -3.99 -14.43 6.92
N ARG A 98 -2.67 -14.33 7.05
CA ARG A 98 -1.97 -13.09 7.37
C ARG A 98 -0.93 -12.78 6.29
N LEU A 99 -0.91 -11.53 5.86
CA LEU A 99 0.14 -11.02 4.99
C LEU A 99 1.39 -10.75 5.82
N ASP A 100 2.58 -10.76 5.21
CA ASP A 100 3.76 -10.24 5.90
C ASP A 100 3.80 -8.70 5.86
N LEU A 101 4.78 -8.11 6.52
CA LEU A 101 4.97 -6.66 6.54
C LEU A 101 5.19 -6.06 5.14
N LEU A 102 5.86 -6.80 4.24
CA LEU A 102 6.16 -6.33 2.89
C LEU A 102 4.86 -6.24 2.07
N ARG A 103 4.09 -7.33 2.06
CA ARG A 103 2.80 -7.45 1.39
C ARG A 103 1.73 -6.55 1.98
N SER A 104 1.85 -6.20 3.26
CA SER A 104 0.94 -5.25 3.91
C SER A 104 1.25 -3.78 3.59
N SER A 105 2.42 -3.46 3.02
CA SER A 105 2.89 -2.07 2.89
C SER A 105 3.15 -1.61 1.45
N ILE A 106 3.23 -2.52 0.49
CA ILE A 106 3.58 -2.18 -0.90
C ILE A 106 2.39 -2.29 -1.84
N GLY A 107 2.12 -1.21 -2.56
CA GLY A 107 1.19 -1.18 -3.68
C GLY A 107 -0.27 -1.08 -3.24
N THR A 108 -1.11 -1.87 -3.89
CA THR A 108 -2.56 -1.90 -3.70
C THR A 108 -2.99 -3.36 -3.57
N LEU A 109 -3.82 -3.63 -2.57
CA LEU A 109 -4.55 -4.90 -2.49
C LEU A 109 -5.85 -4.73 -3.28
N LEU A 110 -6.08 -5.59 -4.26
CA LEU A 110 -7.26 -5.58 -5.11
C LEU A 110 -8.16 -6.75 -4.74
N VAL A 111 -9.47 -6.52 -4.68
CA VAL A 111 -10.48 -7.54 -4.40
C VAL A 111 -11.44 -7.61 -5.58
N GLU A 112 -11.39 -8.74 -6.28
CA GLU A 112 -12.27 -9.15 -7.36
C GLU A 112 -13.52 -9.83 -6.80
N GLY A 113 -14.68 -9.53 -7.38
CA GLY A 113 -15.96 -10.12 -7.00
C GLY A 113 -16.68 -9.44 -5.83
N ALA A 114 -16.07 -8.40 -5.23
CA ALA A 114 -16.74 -7.54 -4.26
C ALA A 114 -17.78 -6.65 -4.96
N THR A 115 -18.99 -6.59 -4.41
CA THR A 115 -20.06 -5.68 -4.83
C THR A 115 -20.12 -4.43 -3.95
N GLU A 116 -19.58 -4.52 -2.74
CA GLU A 116 -19.54 -3.44 -1.77
C GLU A 116 -18.30 -3.55 -0.88
N VAL A 117 -17.82 -2.42 -0.39
CA VAL A 117 -16.83 -2.34 0.67
C VAL A 117 -17.28 -1.34 1.73
N VAL A 118 -17.15 -1.72 3.00
CA VAL A 118 -17.27 -0.82 4.15
C VAL A 118 -15.93 -0.74 4.86
N TRP A 119 -15.54 0.44 5.33
CA TRP A 119 -14.30 0.67 6.04
C TRP A 119 -14.51 1.49 7.29
N GLU A 120 -13.51 1.42 8.17
CA GLU A 120 -13.38 2.25 9.35
C GLU A 120 -11.90 2.59 9.54
N SER A 121 -11.59 3.87 9.66
CA SER A 121 -10.23 4.36 9.90
C SER A 121 -9.82 4.23 11.38
N THR A 122 -8.55 4.51 11.67
CA THR A 122 -8.07 4.59 13.06
C THR A 122 -8.71 5.72 13.87
N ASP A 123 -9.27 6.73 13.20
CA ASP A 123 -9.99 7.85 13.81
C ASP A 123 -11.50 7.56 13.94
N LEU A 124 -11.91 6.29 13.75
CA LEU A 124 -13.29 5.81 13.80
C LEU A 124 -14.20 6.47 12.75
N VAL A 125 -13.60 6.91 11.65
CA VAL A 125 -14.33 7.44 10.49
C VAL A 125 -14.72 6.28 9.59
N SER A 126 -16.02 6.08 9.41
CA SER A 126 -16.58 5.03 8.57
C SER A 126 -17.09 5.55 7.23
N GLY A 127 -17.10 4.67 6.24
CA GLY A 127 -17.74 4.90 4.95
C GLY A 127 -17.96 3.61 4.19
N THR A 128 -18.80 3.69 3.17
CA THR A 128 -19.11 2.59 2.25
C THR A 128 -18.89 3.04 0.82
N ALA A 129 -18.57 2.09 -0.05
CA ALA A 129 -18.65 2.27 -1.49
C ALA A 129 -19.23 1.01 -2.11
N ALA A 130 -20.10 1.18 -3.09
CA ALA A 130 -20.63 0.10 -3.91
C ALA A 130 -19.94 0.09 -5.28
N VAL A 131 -19.91 -1.08 -5.92
CA VAL A 131 -19.40 -1.23 -7.30
C VAL A 131 -20.18 -0.38 -8.32
N SER A 132 -21.41 0.01 -7.99
CA SER A 132 -22.23 0.95 -8.78
C SER A 132 -21.69 2.39 -8.77
N GLY A 133 -20.73 2.70 -7.89
CA GLY A 133 -20.17 4.05 -7.70
C GLY A 133 -20.83 4.84 -6.57
N GLU A 134 -21.88 4.31 -5.94
CA GLU A 134 -22.47 4.92 -4.75
C GLU A 134 -21.48 4.91 -3.58
N THR A 135 -21.42 6.00 -2.81
CA THR A 135 -20.54 6.15 -1.65
C THR A 135 -21.28 6.87 -0.54
N THR A 136 -21.26 6.30 0.66
CA THR A 136 -21.90 6.87 1.86
C THR A 136 -20.86 7.04 2.98
N GLY A 137 -21.06 8.03 3.85
CA GLY A 137 -20.12 8.33 4.92
C GLY A 137 -18.91 9.13 4.43
N THR A 138 -17.74 8.88 5.01
CA THR A 138 -16.54 9.69 4.74
C THR A 138 -15.44 8.87 4.07
N VAL A 139 -15.02 9.34 2.90
CA VAL A 139 -13.85 8.80 2.19
C VAL A 139 -12.57 9.21 2.90
N VAL A 140 -11.76 8.23 3.26
CA VAL A 140 -10.43 8.47 3.83
C VAL A 140 -9.45 8.67 2.69
N MET A 141 -8.84 9.85 2.60
CA MET A 141 -7.87 10.17 1.55
C MET A 141 -6.45 9.98 2.07
N THR A 142 -5.64 9.28 1.29
CA THR A 142 -4.19 9.20 1.52
C THR A 142 -3.53 10.56 1.22
N ALA A 143 -2.32 10.77 1.74
CA ALA A 143 -1.51 11.97 1.45
C ALA A 143 -1.29 12.23 -0.06
N GLY A 144 -1.41 11.19 -0.90
CA GLY A 144 -1.34 11.28 -2.36
C GLY A 144 -2.65 11.63 -3.06
N ASN A 145 -3.67 12.09 -2.32
CA ASN A 145 -5.02 12.41 -2.82
C ASN A 145 -5.69 11.23 -3.55
N ARG A 146 -5.51 10.01 -3.01
CA ARG A 146 -6.19 8.80 -3.47
C ARG A 146 -7.02 8.23 -2.31
N PRO A 147 -8.22 7.68 -2.56
CA PRO A 147 -8.95 6.94 -1.54
C PRO A 147 -8.10 5.83 -0.94
N LEU A 148 -8.12 5.71 0.39
CA LEU A 148 -7.46 4.62 1.11
C LEU A 148 -8.15 3.29 0.81
N VAL A 149 -9.49 3.31 0.78
CA VAL A 149 -10.36 2.21 0.39
C VAL A 149 -11.38 2.73 -0.62
N GLY A 150 -11.73 1.94 -1.62
CA GLY A 150 -12.77 2.29 -2.59
C GLY A 150 -12.77 1.37 -3.80
N PHE A 151 -13.52 1.72 -4.83
CA PHE A 151 -13.56 0.99 -6.10
C PHE A 151 -12.74 1.68 -7.19
N HIS A 152 -12.13 0.87 -8.07
CA HIS A 152 -11.57 1.27 -9.35
C HIS A 152 -12.12 0.37 -10.45
N GLY A 153 -13.17 0.82 -11.13
CA GLY A 153 -13.96 -0.05 -12.00
C GLY A 153 -14.71 -1.09 -11.17
N ASP A 154 -14.54 -2.37 -11.51
CA ASP A 154 -15.14 -3.52 -10.82
C ASP A 154 -14.27 -4.10 -9.69
N LEU A 155 -13.14 -3.46 -9.39
CA LEU A 155 -12.20 -3.90 -8.36
C LEU A 155 -12.31 -3.02 -7.11
N ALA A 156 -12.60 -3.63 -5.97
CA ALA A 156 -12.37 -2.95 -4.69
C ALA A 156 -10.86 -2.91 -4.41
N ALA A 157 -10.39 -1.84 -3.79
CA ALA A 157 -8.97 -1.55 -3.65
C ALA A 157 -8.64 -0.99 -2.27
N VAL A 158 -7.47 -1.37 -1.74
CA VAL A 158 -6.88 -0.78 -0.53
C VAL A 158 -5.46 -0.31 -0.83
N THR A 159 -5.18 0.97 -0.56
CA THR A 159 -3.83 1.54 -0.73
C THR A 159 -2.94 1.14 0.45
N LEU A 160 -1.99 0.22 0.20
CA LEU A 160 -1.25 -0.47 1.27
C LEU A 160 -0.20 0.41 1.97
N ARG A 161 0.37 1.39 1.26
CA ARG A 161 1.35 2.31 1.86
C ARG A 161 0.80 3.09 3.05
N HIS A 162 -0.52 3.27 3.08
CA HIS A 162 -1.26 4.04 4.09
C HIS A 162 -2.14 3.14 4.95
N VAL A 163 -1.95 1.81 4.91
CA VAL A 163 -2.84 0.86 5.60
C VAL A 163 -2.93 1.09 7.11
N ARG A 164 -1.93 1.75 7.72
CA ARG A 164 -1.95 2.09 9.16
C ARG A 164 -2.99 3.14 9.53
N GLU A 165 -3.52 3.87 8.55
CA GLU A 165 -4.65 4.80 8.72
C GLU A 165 -6.00 4.04 8.72
N LEU A 166 -6.00 2.78 8.28
CA LEU A 166 -7.16 1.89 8.27
C LEU A 166 -7.17 1.04 9.55
N ARG A 167 -8.32 0.92 10.21
CA ARG A 167 -8.52 -0.03 11.30
C ARG A 167 -9.01 -1.37 10.78
N ARG A 168 -10.03 -1.34 9.92
CA ARG A 168 -10.64 -2.53 9.31
C ARG A 168 -11.42 -2.16 8.05
N ALA A 169 -11.59 -3.15 7.18
CA ALA A 169 -12.51 -3.09 6.05
C ALA A 169 -13.23 -4.42 5.87
N LEU A 170 -14.44 -4.40 5.33
CA LEU A 170 -15.22 -5.58 4.99
C LEU A 170 -15.63 -5.48 3.53
N PHE A 171 -15.21 -6.47 2.76
CA PHE A 171 -15.61 -6.64 1.36
C PHE A 171 -16.77 -7.62 1.33
N VAL A 172 -17.84 -7.24 0.65
CA VAL A 172 -19.05 -8.07 0.50
C VAL A 172 -19.13 -8.49 -0.96
N GLY A 173 -19.16 -9.79 -1.22
CA GLY A 173 -19.36 -10.38 -2.54
C GLY A 173 -20.81 -10.83 -2.74
N GLY A 174 -21.07 -11.46 -3.88
CA GLY A 174 -22.36 -12.11 -4.14
C GLY A 174 -22.54 -13.41 -3.36
N SER A 175 -23.79 -13.78 -3.09
CA SER A 175 -24.14 -15.06 -2.46
C SER A 175 -23.62 -16.26 -3.25
N GLY A 176 -22.96 -17.20 -2.57
CA GLY A 176 -22.34 -18.38 -3.17
C GLY A 176 -21.20 -18.10 -4.16
N ARG A 177 -20.65 -16.89 -4.20
CA ARG A 177 -19.52 -16.53 -5.07
C ARG A 177 -18.24 -16.34 -4.29
N SER A 178 -17.15 -16.90 -4.80
CA SER A 178 -15.81 -16.64 -4.29
C SER A 178 -15.34 -15.23 -4.64
N MET A 179 -14.52 -14.64 -3.77
CA MET A 179 -13.75 -13.43 -4.05
C MET A 179 -12.28 -13.75 -4.28
N GLY A 180 -11.63 -12.97 -5.14
CA GLY A 180 -10.20 -13.08 -5.42
C GLY A 180 -9.46 -11.86 -4.89
N ILE A 181 -8.44 -12.06 -4.06
CA ILE A 181 -7.63 -10.98 -3.51
C ILE A 181 -6.25 -11.06 -4.16
N ARG A 182 -5.81 -9.97 -4.80
CA ARG A 182 -4.57 -9.90 -5.56
C ARG A 182 -3.63 -8.85 -4.97
N LEU A 183 -2.38 -9.22 -4.81
CA LEU A 183 -1.30 -8.35 -4.37
C LEU A 183 -0.36 -8.00 -5.54
N VAL A 184 0.41 -6.93 -5.36
CA VAL A 184 1.33 -6.41 -6.39
C VAL A 184 2.46 -7.38 -6.75
N ASP A 185 2.84 -8.27 -5.83
CA ASP A 185 3.87 -9.29 -6.04
C ASP A 185 3.34 -10.53 -6.79
N GLY A 186 2.07 -10.50 -7.22
CA GLY A 186 1.40 -11.59 -7.90
C GLY A 186 0.78 -12.64 -6.97
N SER A 187 0.88 -12.47 -5.65
CA SER A 187 0.21 -13.37 -4.70
C SER A 187 -1.31 -13.25 -4.84
N VAL A 188 -1.99 -14.40 -4.70
CA VAL A 188 -3.44 -14.51 -4.82
C VAL A 188 -4.01 -15.24 -3.60
N VAL A 189 -5.06 -14.69 -3.01
CA VAL A 189 -5.89 -15.37 -2.00
C VAL A 189 -7.28 -15.55 -2.57
N THR A 190 -7.76 -16.78 -2.64
CA THR A 190 -9.16 -17.06 -2.99
C THR A 190 -9.95 -17.19 -1.70
N ALA A 191 -11.09 -16.50 -1.60
CA ALA A 191 -11.94 -16.55 -0.44
C ALA A 191 -13.33 -17.05 -0.84
N SER A 192 -13.76 -18.16 -0.26
CA SER A 192 -15.09 -18.75 -0.44
C SER A 192 -15.72 -19.05 0.91
N SER A 193 -17.04 -19.10 0.94
CA SER A 193 -17.78 -19.52 2.12
C SER A 193 -18.88 -20.49 1.73
N ASP A 194 -19.16 -21.43 2.62
CA ASP A 194 -20.13 -22.50 2.41
C ASP A 194 -21.55 -22.08 2.82
N GLY A 195 -21.69 -20.88 3.39
CA GLY A 195 -22.98 -20.35 3.83
C GLY A 195 -23.86 -19.86 2.68
N ALA A 196 -25.17 -19.79 2.96
CA ALA A 196 -26.17 -19.36 1.98
C ALA A 196 -26.11 -17.86 1.64
N GLY A 197 -25.55 -17.05 2.54
CA GLY A 197 -25.44 -15.60 2.36
C GLY A 197 -24.27 -15.15 1.49
N PRO A 198 -24.07 -13.83 1.35
CA PRO A 198 -22.92 -13.27 0.66
C PRO A 198 -21.62 -13.72 1.33
N THR A 199 -20.63 -14.07 0.52
CA THR A 199 -19.26 -14.25 1.01
C THR A 199 -18.74 -12.88 1.42
N VAL A 200 -18.14 -12.80 2.60
CA VAL A 200 -17.49 -11.60 3.10
C VAL A 200 -16.02 -11.86 3.39
N VAL A 201 -15.19 -10.85 3.15
CA VAL A 201 -13.79 -10.84 3.58
C VAL A 201 -13.59 -9.67 4.52
N LEU A 202 -13.30 -9.97 5.78
CA LEU A 202 -12.88 -8.99 6.77
C LEU A 202 -11.37 -8.83 6.71
N LEU A 203 -10.93 -7.59 6.49
CA LEU A 203 -9.55 -7.14 6.56
C LEU A 203 -9.35 -6.41 7.88
N LEU A 204 -8.42 -6.90 8.71
CA LEU A 204 -7.99 -6.28 9.95
C LEU A 204 -6.56 -5.79 9.82
N VAL A 205 -6.28 -4.59 10.30
CA VAL A 205 -4.92 -4.05 10.37
C VAL A 205 -4.43 -4.17 11.81
N ILE A 206 -3.42 -5.01 12.04
CA ILE A 206 -2.88 -5.27 13.37
C ILE A 206 -1.37 -5.03 13.36
N ASP A 207 -0.90 -4.02 14.11
CA ASP A 207 0.49 -3.57 14.12
C ASP A 207 1.07 -3.25 12.71
N GLY A 208 0.19 -2.85 11.77
CA GLY A 208 0.54 -2.56 10.38
C GLY A 208 0.67 -3.79 9.49
N VAL A 209 0.22 -4.95 9.97
CA VAL A 209 0.11 -6.19 9.20
C VAL A 209 -1.37 -6.46 8.91
N ILE A 210 -1.68 -6.89 7.69
CA ILE A 210 -3.04 -7.26 7.29
C ILE A 210 -3.31 -8.72 7.67
N GLU A 211 -4.42 -8.93 8.38
CA GLU A 211 -5.07 -10.22 8.53
C GLU A 211 -6.37 -10.24 7.73
N LEU A 212 -6.56 -11.30 6.96
CA LEU A 212 -7.75 -11.56 6.16
C LEU A 212 -8.54 -12.68 6.81
N ARG A 213 -9.86 -12.50 6.90
CA ARG A 213 -10.79 -13.53 7.37
C ARG A 213 -11.95 -13.67 6.42
N VAL A 214 -12.35 -14.90 6.11
CA VAL A 214 -13.55 -15.17 5.31
C VAL A 214 -14.70 -15.63 6.19
N ALA A 215 -15.92 -15.26 5.83
CA ALA A 215 -17.16 -15.76 6.40
C ALA A 215 -18.32 -15.62 5.39
N SER A 216 -19.48 -16.15 5.73
CA SER A 216 -20.76 -15.83 5.09
C SER A 216 -21.61 -14.98 6.02
N ALA A 217 -22.28 -13.95 5.50
CA ALA A 217 -23.29 -13.25 6.28
C ALA A 217 -24.52 -14.15 6.52
N SER A 218 -25.18 -13.98 7.67
CA SER A 218 -26.32 -14.79 8.12
C SER A 218 -27.61 -13.98 8.31
N ARG A 219 -27.52 -12.65 8.50
CA ARG A 219 -28.65 -11.77 8.85
C ARG A 219 -29.48 -11.23 7.67
N GLY A 220 -29.23 -11.69 6.44
CA GLY A 220 -29.99 -11.33 5.24
C GLY A 220 -29.15 -10.60 4.18
N ASP A 221 -29.79 -10.26 3.05
CA ASP A 221 -29.09 -9.75 1.86
C ASP A 221 -28.95 -8.23 1.80
N SER A 222 -29.60 -7.49 2.72
CA SER A 222 -29.47 -6.03 2.73
C SER A 222 -28.08 -5.61 3.23
N SER A 223 -27.42 -4.70 2.49
CA SER A 223 -26.09 -4.16 2.81
C SER A 223 -25.95 -3.74 4.28
N SER A 224 -26.88 -2.94 4.82
CA SER A 224 -26.83 -2.47 6.21
C SER A 224 -26.90 -3.59 7.25
N ALA A 225 -27.67 -4.66 7.00
CA ALA A 225 -27.75 -5.81 7.90
C ALA A 225 -26.44 -6.61 7.90
N VAL A 226 -25.83 -6.79 6.73
CA VAL A 226 -24.50 -7.42 6.61
C VAL A 226 -23.46 -6.58 7.36
N HIS A 227 -23.43 -5.26 7.16
CA HIS A 227 -22.48 -4.38 7.86
C HIS A 227 -22.62 -4.49 9.38
N ALA A 228 -23.84 -4.41 9.89
CA ALA A 228 -24.14 -4.51 11.31
C ALA A 228 -23.79 -5.88 11.90
N GLU A 229 -23.98 -6.97 11.14
CA GLU A 229 -23.55 -8.33 11.56
C GLU A 229 -22.04 -8.40 11.82
N PHE A 230 -21.24 -7.70 11.01
CA PHE A 230 -19.78 -7.60 11.18
C PHE A 230 -19.35 -6.38 12.01
N GLY A 231 -20.29 -5.73 12.69
CA GLY A 231 -20.06 -4.65 13.63
C GLY A 231 -19.56 -3.36 13.00
N PHE A 232 -19.96 -3.08 11.75
CA PHE A 232 -19.77 -1.78 11.12
C PHE A 232 -21.01 -0.92 11.30
N GLU A 233 -20.78 0.34 11.65
CA GLU A 233 -21.79 1.38 11.70
C GLU A 233 -21.33 2.52 10.79
N VAL A 234 -22.18 2.88 9.84
CA VAL A 234 -21.90 3.94 8.87
C VAL A 234 -22.87 5.06 9.19
N ALA A 235 -22.34 6.16 9.71
CA ALA A 235 -23.15 7.35 9.90
C ALA A 235 -23.54 7.89 8.52
N GLU A 236 -24.84 7.97 8.25
CA GLU A 236 -25.32 8.75 7.12
C GLU A 236 -24.86 10.19 7.29
N ARG A 237 -24.39 10.79 6.19
CA ARG A 237 -24.01 12.19 6.19
C ARG A 237 -25.29 13.02 6.40
N PHE A 238 -25.49 13.51 7.62
CA PHE A 238 -26.52 14.50 7.91
C PHE A 238 -26.10 15.85 7.33
N ASP A 239 -26.53 16.15 6.10
CA ASP A 239 -26.36 17.48 5.52
C ASP A 239 -27.33 18.45 6.21
N PHE A 240 -26.81 19.21 7.18
CA PHE A 240 -27.55 20.24 7.92
C PHE A 240 -27.97 21.46 7.06
N LEU A 241 -27.72 21.45 5.74
CA LEU A 241 -27.84 22.61 4.85
C LEU A 241 -29.04 22.59 3.89
N SER A 242 -30.05 21.74 4.11
CA SER A 242 -31.25 21.70 3.23
C SER A 242 -32.56 22.08 3.92
N ARG A 243 -32.51 22.92 4.96
CA ARG A 243 -33.71 23.62 5.46
C ARG A 243 -33.42 25.10 5.54
N ASP A 244 -33.62 25.76 4.41
CA ASP A 244 -34.18 27.11 4.32
C ASP A 244 -34.33 27.47 2.84
N THR A 245 -35.48 27.14 2.25
CA THR A 245 -36.31 28.06 1.44
C THR A 245 -37.66 27.42 1.11
#